data_AF-A0A0V8QAE1-F1
#
_entry.id   AF-A0A0V8QAE1-F1
#
_cell.length_a   1.000
_cell.length_b   1.000
_cell.length_c   1.000
_cell.angle_alpha   90.00
_cell.angle_beta   90.00
_cell.angle_gamma   90.00
#
_symmetry.space_group_name_H-M   'P 1'
#
loop_
_entity.id
_entity.type
_entity.pdbx_description
1 polymer ?
#
loop_
_entity_poly.entity_id
_entity_poly.type
_entity_poly.pdbx_seq_one_letter_code
_entity_poly.pdbx_strand_id
1 'polypeptide(L)'
;MSKKIEEKENSLRKKYDELAAESMKVKAELEVIYDRIKKDIEPEEAKEILARIDAKKEELSLSVAWIKEYIEGYKELQYQILKKDLEDFEEISNYHIKVELDEKGIASIEPVVQGLVVDLIKKGNEADQNKVVTSKSLPEGTSQVSMLQEMRNSGVGNYFVRVRKDQKVFVLLKDFEVASNVQEVKKLESNFEHLRLEGKDFQVKENSKNIRIDFDKGTIEWDEVEHADFYDVYGEFSFPSITSYMGKYYLNPTNSSDHHDISNIENENTYSSLGMKDEYRSVRTWEQTGNRQLCTGNLTETKLALKELIICWSDYSDSLEKALADMGAIKIRIVPRSVDGLYISDLKSVYNGNELKGENIFITDFKVKAYLSKFLGLDFPLEP
;
A
#
# COMPACT_ATOMS: atom_id res chain seq x y z
N MET A 1 -10.71 89.67 -21.37
CA MET A 1 -10.74 88.66 -20.28
C MET A 1 -11.00 87.24 -20.82
N SER A 2 -11.75 87.03 -21.92
CA SER A 2 -12.07 85.68 -22.43
C SER A 2 -10.89 84.93 -23.07
N LYS A 3 -9.98 85.60 -23.79
CA LYS A 3 -8.86 84.93 -24.50
C LYS A 3 -7.91 84.14 -23.56
N LYS A 4 -7.64 84.68 -22.38
CA LYS A 4 -6.82 84.00 -21.33
C LYS A 4 -7.53 82.82 -20.68
N ILE A 5 -8.87 82.81 -20.65
CA ILE A 5 -9.67 81.69 -20.14
C ILE A 5 -9.63 80.55 -21.16
N GLU A 6 -9.85 80.88 -22.43
CA GLU A 6 -9.84 79.96 -23.57
C GLU A 6 -8.48 79.24 -23.75
N GLU A 7 -7.36 79.98 -23.61
CA GLU A 7 -6.01 79.39 -23.63
C GLU A 7 -5.78 78.41 -22.46
N LYS A 8 -6.32 78.72 -21.28
CA LYS A 8 -6.17 77.88 -20.07
C LYS A 8 -7.05 76.63 -20.15
N GLU A 9 -8.27 76.75 -20.68
CA GLU A 9 -9.16 75.61 -20.99
C GLU A 9 -8.52 74.67 -22.01
N ASN A 10 -7.98 75.20 -23.11
CA ASN A 10 -7.29 74.39 -24.12
C ASN A 10 -6.05 73.68 -23.54
N SER A 11 -5.28 74.35 -22.68
CA SER A 11 -4.13 73.73 -22.01
C SER A 11 -4.55 72.62 -21.04
N LEU A 12 -5.64 72.79 -20.30
CA LEU A 12 -6.15 71.78 -19.38
C LEU A 12 -6.71 70.57 -20.14
N ARG A 13 -7.46 70.82 -21.23
CA ARG A 13 -8.00 69.77 -22.08
C ARG A 13 -6.91 68.93 -22.73
N LYS A 14 -5.85 69.57 -23.23
CA LYS A 14 -4.69 68.85 -23.78
C LYS A 14 -4.02 67.94 -22.73
N LYS A 15 -3.78 68.45 -21.52
CA LYS A 15 -3.24 67.64 -20.42
C LYS A 15 -4.16 66.49 -20.04
N TYR A 16 -5.48 66.72 -20.07
CA TYR A 16 -6.47 65.68 -19.82
C TYR A 16 -6.39 64.58 -20.89
N ASP A 17 -6.35 64.94 -22.17
CA ASP A 17 -6.28 63.99 -23.28
C ASP A 17 -4.97 63.18 -23.25
N GLU A 18 -3.84 63.82 -22.92
CA GLU A 18 -2.54 63.16 -22.72
C GLU A 18 -2.61 62.13 -21.59
N LEU A 19 -3.12 62.52 -20.41
CA LEU A 19 -3.30 61.62 -19.27
C LEU A 19 -4.27 60.47 -19.59
N ALA A 20 -5.34 60.74 -20.33
CA ALA A 20 -6.31 59.72 -20.73
C ALA A 20 -5.67 58.68 -21.68
N ALA A 21 -4.89 59.12 -22.67
CA ALA A 21 -4.20 58.23 -23.61
C ALA A 21 -3.15 57.36 -22.91
N GLU A 22 -2.35 57.95 -22.01
CA GLU A 22 -1.36 57.21 -21.22
C GLU A 22 -2.04 56.18 -20.32
N SER A 23 -3.13 56.56 -19.65
CA SER A 23 -3.90 55.66 -18.79
C SER A 23 -4.53 54.49 -19.55
N MET A 24 -5.02 54.71 -20.77
CA MET A 24 -5.51 53.62 -21.64
C MET A 24 -4.41 52.63 -22.01
N LYS A 25 -3.19 53.11 -22.27
CA LYS A 25 -2.04 52.25 -22.57
C LYS A 25 -1.66 51.39 -21.36
N VAL A 26 -1.53 52.01 -20.19
CA VAL A 26 -1.26 51.30 -18.92
C VAL A 26 -2.35 50.26 -18.64
N LYS A 27 -3.62 50.58 -18.92
CA LYS A 27 -4.74 49.64 -18.80
C LYS A 27 -4.59 48.43 -19.73
N ALA A 28 -4.30 48.65 -21.01
CA ALA A 28 -4.13 47.55 -21.96
C ALA A 28 -2.97 46.62 -21.55
N GLU A 29 -1.87 47.18 -21.04
CA GLU A 29 -0.76 46.41 -20.48
C GLU A 29 -1.16 45.64 -19.21
N LEU A 30 -1.94 46.26 -18.33
CA LEU A 30 -2.47 45.64 -17.12
C LEU A 30 -3.41 44.46 -17.45
N GLU A 31 -4.27 44.60 -18.45
CA GLU A 31 -5.15 43.52 -18.94
C GLU A 31 -4.34 42.30 -19.39
N VAL A 32 -3.26 42.51 -20.15
CA VAL A 32 -2.36 41.42 -20.57
C VAL A 32 -1.72 40.70 -19.38
N ILE A 33 -1.42 41.42 -18.30
CA ILE A 33 -0.83 40.80 -17.09
C ILE A 33 -1.89 40.00 -16.34
N TYR A 34 -3.11 40.52 -16.18
CA TYR A 34 -4.21 39.77 -15.57
C TYR A 34 -4.52 38.47 -16.31
N ASP A 35 -4.43 38.47 -17.65
CA ASP A 35 -4.70 37.28 -18.47
C ASP A 35 -3.64 36.16 -18.26
N ARG A 36 -2.51 36.46 -17.58
CA ARG A 36 -1.56 35.45 -17.11
C ARG A 36 -2.04 34.71 -15.87
N ILE A 37 -3.03 35.24 -15.13
CA ILE A 37 -3.60 34.57 -13.95
C ILE A 37 -4.50 33.41 -14.38
N LYS A 38 -3.90 32.23 -14.43
CA LYS A 38 -4.50 30.93 -14.73
C LYS A 38 -4.34 29.96 -13.56
N LYS A 39 -4.78 28.71 -13.71
CA LYS A 39 -4.54 27.64 -12.73
C LYS A 39 -3.12 27.09 -12.80
N ASP A 40 -2.69 26.45 -11.72
CA ASP A 40 -1.40 25.75 -11.58
C ASP A 40 -0.17 26.65 -11.82
N ILE A 41 -0.25 27.92 -11.39
CA ILE A 41 0.87 28.85 -11.45
C ILE A 41 1.94 28.46 -10.43
N GLU A 42 3.21 28.50 -10.83
CA GLU A 42 4.33 28.28 -9.91
C GLU A 42 4.52 29.48 -8.96
N PRO A 43 4.88 29.30 -7.68
CA PRO A 43 4.98 30.39 -6.69
C PRO A 43 5.83 31.59 -7.14
N GLU A 44 6.95 31.34 -7.83
CA GLU A 44 7.83 32.40 -8.34
C GLU A 44 7.20 33.18 -9.51
N GLU A 45 6.42 32.51 -10.37
CA GLU A 45 5.66 33.20 -11.42
C GLU A 45 4.54 34.05 -10.81
N ALA A 46 3.87 33.57 -9.76
CA ALA A 46 2.84 34.33 -9.07
C ALA A 46 3.38 35.62 -8.43
N LYS A 47 4.56 35.55 -7.79
CA LYS A 47 5.26 36.74 -7.25
C LYS A 47 5.51 37.78 -8.34
N GLU A 48 5.99 37.35 -9.50
CA GLU A 48 6.23 38.25 -10.66
C GLU A 48 4.93 38.89 -11.14
N ILE A 49 3.86 38.11 -11.31
CA ILE A 49 2.56 38.60 -11.78
C ILE A 49 2.00 39.63 -10.81
N LEU A 50 1.96 39.33 -9.51
CA LEU A 50 1.43 40.23 -8.49
C LEU A 50 2.21 41.55 -8.45
N ALA A 51 3.54 41.49 -8.45
CA ALA A 51 4.39 42.68 -8.44
C ALA A 51 4.17 43.57 -9.68
N ARG A 52 3.99 42.96 -10.86
CA ARG A 52 3.72 43.70 -12.10
C ARG A 52 2.33 44.33 -12.11
N ILE A 53 1.33 43.65 -11.56
CA ILE A 53 -0.03 44.21 -11.40
C ILE A 53 0.00 45.41 -10.44
N ASP A 54 0.68 45.28 -9.30
CA ASP A 54 0.76 46.35 -8.30
C ASP A 54 1.48 47.59 -8.86
N ALA A 55 2.61 47.40 -9.54
CA ALA A 55 3.33 48.49 -10.21
C ALA A 55 2.43 49.20 -11.25
N LYS A 56 1.69 48.45 -12.07
CA LYS A 56 0.79 49.02 -13.07
C LYS A 56 -0.44 49.70 -12.46
N LYS A 57 -0.96 49.20 -11.34
CA LYS A 57 -2.02 49.87 -10.57
C LYS A 57 -1.52 51.19 -9.97
N GLU A 58 -0.27 51.25 -9.51
CA GLU A 58 0.35 52.48 -9.03
C GLU A 58 0.56 53.50 -10.16
N GLU A 59 1.01 53.07 -11.34
CA GLU A 59 1.06 53.92 -12.55
C GLU A 59 -0.34 54.47 -12.90
N LEU A 60 -1.37 53.61 -12.83
CA LEU A 60 -2.77 54.00 -13.07
C LEU A 60 -3.34 54.90 -11.95
N SER A 61 -2.70 55.00 -10.78
CA SER A 61 -3.20 55.84 -9.67
C SER A 61 -3.23 57.33 -10.04
N LEU A 62 -2.40 57.74 -11.01
CA LEU A 62 -2.32 59.08 -11.58
C LEU A 62 -3.38 59.35 -12.68
N SER A 63 -4.25 58.38 -12.99
CA SER A 63 -5.26 58.46 -14.06
C SER A 63 -6.53 59.22 -13.69
N VAL A 64 -7.36 59.49 -14.71
CA VAL A 64 -8.73 59.99 -14.55
C VAL A 64 -9.64 58.90 -13.93
N ALA A 65 -10.56 59.29 -13.03
CA ALA A 65 -11.37 58.38 -12.21
C ALA A 65 -12.14 57.31 -13.00
N TRP A 66 -12.75 57.66 -14.13
CA TRP A 66 -13.56 56.72 -14.93
C TRP A 66 -12.74 55.58 -15.55
N ILE A 67 -11.43 55.75 -15.73
CA ILE A 67 -10.53 54.70 -16.24
C ILE A 67 -10.29 53.64 -15.16
N LYS A 68 -10.31 54.03 -13.87
CA LYS A 68 -10.15 53.11 -12.74
C LYS A 68 -11.36 52.19 -12.56
N GLU A 69 -12.57 52.70 -12.83
CA GLU A 69 -13.82 51.95 -12.72
C GLU A 69 -13.97 50.83 -13.78
N TYR A 70 -13.15 50.85 -14.83
CA TYR A 70 -13.25 49.92 -15.95
C TYR A 70 -12.43 48.63 -15.79
N ILE A 71 -11.78 48.43 -14.64
CA ILE A 71 -11.15 47.15 -14.30
C ILE A 71 -12.28 46.16 -13.97
N GLU A 72 -12.35 45.06 -14.72
CA GLU A 72 -13.37 44.04 -14.52
C GLU A 72 -13.25 43.42 -13.13
N GLY A 73 -14.34 43.40 -12.36
CA GLY A 73 -14.33 42.89 -10.99
C GLY A 73 -13.86 41.44 -10.85
N TYR A 74 -14.04 40.61 -11.88
CA TYR A 74 -13.53 39.24 -11.90
C TYR A 74 -12.00 39.17 -11.96
N LYS A 75 -11.34 40.03 -12.74
CA LYS A 75 -9.87 40.09 -12.82
C LYS A 75 -9.28 40.51 -11.48
N GLU A 76 -9.92 41.48 -10.83
CA GLU A 76 -9.51 41.88 -9.48
C GLU A 76 -9.70 40.76 -8.46
N LEU A 77 -10.81 40.01 -8.55
CA LEU A 77 -11.04 38.84 -7.71
C LEU A 77 -9.93 37.78 -7.91
N GLN A 78 -9.55 37.46 -9.15
CA GLN A 78 -8.45 36.53 -9.42
C GLN A 78 -7.11 36.98 -8.83
N TYR A 79 -6.80 38.28 -8.92
CA TYR A 79 -5.61 38.85 -8.27
C TYR A 79 -5.65 38.67 -6.74
N GLN A 80 -6.78 38.94 -6.10
CA GLN A 80 -6.92 38.77 -4.65
C GLN A 80 -6.82 37.29 -4.24
N ILE A 81 -7.36 36.37 -5.05
CA ILE A 81 -7.23 34.93 -4.83
C ILE A 81 -5.76 34.50 -4.94
N LEU A 82 -5.06 34.89 -6.01
CA LEU A 82 -3.65 34.53 -6.21
C LEU A 82 -2.75 35.07 -5.10
N LYS A 83 -3.03 36.30 -4.65
CA LYS A 83 -2.32 36.91 -3.51
C LYS A 83 -2.51 36.09 -2.24
N LYS A 84 -3.75 35.70 -1.93
CA LYS A 84 -4.05 34.88 -0.75
C LYS A 84 -3.43 33.49 -0.85
N ASP A 85 -3.48 32.86 -2.03
CA ASP A 85 -2.84 31.56 -2.28
C ASP A 85 -1.33 31.65 -2.00
N LEU A 86 -0.67 32.72 -2.45
CA LEU A 86 0.76 32.92 -2.23
C LEU A 86 1.10 33.15 -0.75
N GLU A 87 0.31 33.95 -0.03
CA GLU A 87 0.48 34.17 1.41
C GLU A 87 0.36 32.83 2.19
N ASP A 88 -0.67 32.04 1.89
CA ASP A 88 -0.88 30.71 2.49
C ASP A 88 0.24 29.72 2.12
N PHE A 89 0.82 29.83 0.92
CA PHE A 89 1.95 28.99 0.47
C PHE A 89 3.23 29.36 1.22
N GLU A 90 3.54 30.65 1.31
CA GLU A 90 4.74 31.13 1.98
C GLU A 90 4.74 30.75 3.47
N GLU A 91 3.59 30.89 4.15
CA GLU A 91 3.41 30.43 5.53
C GLU A 91 3.81 28.96 5.68
N ILE A 92 3.36 28.09 4.77
CA ILE A 92 3.68 26.66 4.84
C ILE A 92 5.14 26.39 4.52
N SER A 93 5.65 27.02 3.46
CA SER A 93 7.02 26.80 3.00
C SER A 93 8.07 27.17 4.06
N ASN A 94 7.73 28.13 4.93
CA ASN A 94 8.58 28.55 6.06
C ASN A 94 8.74 27.46 7.12
N TYR A 95 7.84 26.47 7.20
CA TYR A 95 8.00 25.35 8.11
C TYR A 95 9.12 24.38 7.69
N HIS A 96 9.65 24.51 6.46
CA HIS A 96 10.70 23.62 5.92
C HIS A 96 10.37 22.14 6.12
N ILE A 97 9.16 21.75 5.71
CA ILE A 97 8.63 20.40 5.89
C ILE A 97 9.59 19.37 5.28
N LYS A 98 10.03 18.43 6.10
CA LYS A 98 10.76 17.23 5.70
C LYS A 98 9.84 16.03 5.84
N VAL A 99 9.96 15.11 4.89
CA VAL A 99 9.20 13.86 4.86
C VAL A 99 10.18 12.72 4.64
N GLU A 100 10.13 11.71 5.49
CA GLU A 100 10.91 10.48 5.38
C GLU A 100 9.99 9.27 5.47
N LEU A 101 10.30 8.22 4.72
CA LEU A 101 9.63 6.92 4.79
C LEU A 101 10.69 5.88 5.16
N ASP A 102 10.55 5.24 6.32
CA ASP A 102 11.53 4.28 6.81
C ASP A 102 11.31 2.84 6.30
N GLU A 103 12.24 1.96 6.64
CA GLU A 103 12.21 0.53 6.28
C GLU A 103 11.11 -0.28 6.99
N LYS A 104 10.39 0.34 7.94
CA LYS A 104 9.23 -0.22 8.63
C LYS A 104 7.91 0.33 8.07
N GLY A 105 7.98 1.11 6.98
CA GLY A 105 6.82 1.74 6.36
C GLY A 105 6.20 2.85 7.22
N ILE A 106 6.95 3.47 8.12
CA ILE A 106 6.49 4.63 8.89
C ILE A 106 6.90 5.90 8.15
N ALA A 107 5.91 6.72 7.81
CA ALA A 107 6.14 8.06 7.25
C ALA A 107 6.28 9.05 8.41
N SER A 108 7.39 9.78 8.45
CA SER A 108 7.67 10.84 9.43
C SER A 108 7.69 12.20 8.76
N ILE A 109 7.00 13.18 9.35
CA ILE A 109 6.86 14.56 8.86
C ILE A 109 7.34 15.51 9.95
N GLU A 110 8.32 16.35 9.63
CA GLU A 110 8.82 17.38 10.55
C GLU A 110 8.84 18.76 9.89
N PRO A 111 8.37 19.82 10.58
CA PRO A 111 7.71 19.82 11.89
C PRO A 111 6.26 19.33 11.83
N VAL A 112 5.61 19.17 12.99
CA VAL A 112 4.18 18.85 13.06
C VAL A 112 3.36 20.05 12.56
N VAL A 113 2.70 19.89 11.42
CA VAL A 113 1.86 20.92 10.79
C VAL A 113 0.46 20.35 10.57
N GLN A 114 -0.56 21.10 10.96
CA GLN A 114 -1.96 20.69 10.79
C GLN A 114 -2.44 20.85 9.34
N GLY A 115 -3.44 20.04 8.96
CA GLY A 115 -4.05 20.13 7.64
C GLY A 115 -3.14 19.63 6.53
N LEU A 116 -2.35 18.57 6.80
CA LEU A 116 -1.58 17.85 5.81
C LEU A 116 -2.20 16.48 5.53
N VAL A 117 -2.27 16.13 4.24
CA VAL A 117 -2.63 14.81 3.72
C VAL A 117 -1.36 14.12 3.25
N VAL A 118 -1.27 12.85 3.60
CA VAL A 118 -0.16 11.97 3.28
C VAL A 118 -0.65 10.93 2.27
N ASP A 119 -0.22 11.06 1.03
CA ASP A 119 -0.49 10.10 -0.04
C ASP A 119 0.64 9.07 -0.10
N LEU A 120 0.30 7.79 -0.03
CA LEU A 120 1.23 6.72 -0.38
C LEU A 120 1.18 6.51 -1.90
N ILE A 121 2.33 6.55 -2.55
CA ILE A 121 2.44 6.43 -4.00
C ILE A 121 3.27 5.20 -4.34
N LYS A 122 2.70 4.32 -5.17
CA LYS A 122 3.45 3.26 -5.84
C LYS A 122 4.08 3.84 -7.10
N LYS A 123 5.41 3.82 -7.16
CA LYS A 123 6.16 4.30 -8.32
C LYS A 123 5.91 3.35 -9.49
N GLY A 124 5.44 3.90 -10.61
CA GLY A 124 5.29 3.14 -11.84
C GLY A 124 6.63 2.87 -12.50
N ASN A 125 6.68 1.86 -13.37
CA ASN A 125 7.80 1.70 -14.31
C ASN A 125 7.64 2.75 -15.44
N GLU A 126 8.63 2.97 -16.32
CA GLU A 126 8.56 4.04 -17.33
C GLU A 126 7.28 4.07 -18.20
N ALA A 127 6.57 2.93 -18.33
CA ALA A 127 5.30 2.80 -19.02
C ALA A 127 4.05 3.08 -18.16
N ASP A 128 4.16 3.00 -16.83
CA ASP A 128 3.07 3.19 -15.87
C ASP A 128 3.23 4.51 -15.12
N GLN A 129 2.16 5.28 -15.00
CA GLN A 129 2.19 6.48 -14.17
C GLN A 129 2.21 6.11 -12.68
N ASN A 130 2.81 6.98 -11.87
CA ASN A 130 2.73 6.90 -10.41
C ASN A 130 1.27 6.76 -9.97
N LYS A 131 0.98 5.73 -9.18
CA LYS A 131 -0.37 5.44 -8.70
C LYS A 131 -0.48 5.77 -7.22
N VAL A 132 -1.46 6.59 -6.86
CA VAL A 132 -1.84 6.78 -5.46
C VAL A 132 -2.47 5.48 -4.96
N VAL A 133 -1.86 4.88 -3.94
CA VAL A 133 -2.32 3.66 -3.28
C VAL A 133 -3.37 3.99 -2.25
N THR A 134 -3.07 4.95 -1.39
CA THR A 134 -3.95 5.41 -0.31
C THR A 134 -3.63 6.86 0.04
N SER A 135 -4.56 7.52 0.71
CA SER A 135 -4.39 8.85 1.27
C SER A 135 -4.86 8.83 2.71
N LYS A 136 -4.02 9.30 3.64
CA LYS A 136 -4.33 9.43 5.06
C LYS A 136 -4.12 10.86 5.51
N SER A 137 -5.09 11.43 6.22
CA SER A 137 -4.85 12.68 6.96
C SER A 137 -4.00 12.36 8.19
N LEU A 138 -3.05 13.24 8.51
CA LEU A 138 -2.28 13.12 9.74
C LEU A 138 -3.19 13.38 10.95
N PRO A 139 -3.22 12.48 11.95
CA PRO A 139 -3.90 12.77 13.21
C PRO A 139 -3.37 14.04 13.86
N GLU A 140 -4.25 14.81 14.51
CA GLU A 140 -3.86 16.06 15.16
C GLU A 140 -2.72 15.84 16.18
N GLY A 141 -1.68 16.66 16.10
CA GLY A 141 -0.53 16.60 17.00
C GLY A 141 0.46 15.48 16.71
N THR A 142 0.27 14.70 15.64
CA THR A 142 1.20 13.63 15.26
C THR A 142 2.10 14.02 14.08
N SER A 143 3.34 13.54 14.10
CA SER A 143 4.30 13.68 12.99
C SER A 143 4.41 12.38 12.18
N GLN A 144 3.71 11.31 12.56
CA GLN A 144 3.96 9.98 12.01
C GLN A 144 2.67 9.27 11.60
N VAL A 145 2.75 8.51 10.53
CA VAL A 145 1.67 7.63 10.07
C VAL A 145 2.27 6.36 9.48
N SER A 146 1.77 5.20 9.90
CA SER A 146 2.17 3.92 9.31
C SER A 146 1.46 3.71 7.97
N MET A 147 2.26 3.35 6.96
CA MET A 147 1.87 2.98 5.60
C MET A 147 2.23 1.52 5.28
N LEU A 148 2.78 0.79 6.24
CA LEU A 148 3.32 -0.56 6.07
C LEU A 148 2.30 -1.52 5.44
N GLN A 149 1.07 -1.52 5.96
CA GLN A 149 0.02 -2.42 5.49
C GLN A 149 -0.37 -2.09 4.04
N GLU A 150 -0.51 -0.82 3.69
CA GLU A 150 -0.90 -0.43 2.34
C GLU A 150 0.21 -0.66 1.31
N MET A 151 1.48 -0.50 1.73
CA MET A 151 2.64 -0.85 0.92
C MET A 151 2.67 -2.35 0.62
N ARG A 152 2.51 -3.19 1.64
CA ARG A 152 2.49 -4.66 1.50
C ARG A 152 1.30 -5.13 0.67
N ASN A 153 0.08 -4.70 0.97
CA ASN A 153 -1.12 -5.07 0.21
C ASN A 153 -1.06 -4.67 -1.27
N SER A 154 -0.28 -3.64 -1.59
CA SER A 154 -0.05 -3.21 -2.97
C SER A 154 0.99 -4.06 -3.71
N GLY A 155 1.62 -5.01 -3.02
CA GLY A 155 2.60 -5.98 -3.51
C GLY A 155 4.00 -5.41 -3.71
N VAL A 156 4.89 -6.22 -4.30
CA VAL A 156 6.27 -5.84 -4.62
C VAL A 156 6.34 -4.53 -5.40
N GLY A 157 7.32 -3.68 -5.08
CA GLY A 157 7.61 -2.48 -5.85
C GLY A 157 8.25 -1.36 -5.04
N ASN A 158 8.45 -0.23 -5.70
CA ASN A 158 9.01 0.97 -5.11
C ASN A 158 7.88 1.92 -4.68
N TYR A 159 7.99 2.45 -3.48
CA TYR A 159 6.99 3.30 -2.85
C TYR A 159 7.63 4.55 -2.26
N PHE A 160 6.90 5.64 -2.27
CA PHE A 160 7.27 6.85 -1.54
C PHE A 160 6.01 7.54 -1.05
N VAL A 161 6.17 8.41 -0.07
CA VAL A 161 5.10 9.22 0.46
C VAL A 161 5.21 10.62 -0.09
N ARG A 162 4.06 11.18 -0.46
CA ARG A 162 3.91 12.58 -0.85
C ARG A 162 2.98 13.25 0.15
N VAL A 163 3.44 14.37 0.70
CA VAL A 163 2.66 15.20 1.61
C VAL A 163 2.17 16.44 0.88
N ARG A 164 0.90 16.76 1.04
CA ARG A 164 0.23 17.94 0.48
C ARG A 164 -0.77 18.51 1.49
N LYS A 165 -1.33 19.70 1.25
CA LYS A 165 -2.32 20.31 2.14
C LYS A 165 -3.70 19.64 2.02
N ASP A 166 -4.37 19.42 3.14
CA ASP A 166 -5.76 18.94 3.21
C ASP A 166 -6.71 20.06 2.77
N GLN A 167 -7.38 19.86 1.65
CA GLN A 167 -8.56 20.59 1.17
C GLN A 167 -8.48 22.13 1.00
N LYS A 168 -7.35 22.77 1.21
CA LYS A 168 -7.04 24.05 0.57
C LYS A 168 -6.33 23.76 -0.75
N VAL A 169 -7.14 23.44 -1.77
CA VAL A 169 -6.68 23.52 -3.17
C VAL A 169 -6.28 24.97 -3.36
N PHE A 170 -4.99 25.22 -3.58
CA PHE A 170 -4.60 26.52 -4.06
C PHE A 170 -5.37 26.75 -5.36
N VAL A 171 -6.20 27.78 -5.39
CA VAL A 171 -7.20 27.95 -6.46
C VAL A 171 -6.51 28.23 -7.78
N LEU A 172 -5.38 28.96 -7.71
CA LEU A 172 -4.59 29.41 -8.85
C LEU A 172 -3.13 28.97 -8.76
N LEU A 173 -2.55 28.86 -7.57
CA LEU A 173 -1.21 28.30 -7.42
C LEU A 173 -1.20 26.77 -7.61
N LYS A 174 -0.07 26.25 -8.04
CA LYS A 174 0.22 24.83 -7.99
C LYS A 174 0.28 24.34 -6.54
N ASP A 175 -0.19 23.12 -6.31
CA ASP A 175 -0.22 22.53 -4.97
C ASP A 175 1.19 22.41 -4.35
N PHE A 176 1.26 22.66 -3.04
CA PHE A 176 2.44 22.39 -2.23
C PHE A 176 2.60 20.88 -2.06
N GLU A 177 3.72 20.34 -2.53
CA GLU A 177 4.03 18.92 -2.42
C GLU A 177 5.48 18.70 -1.97
N VAL A 178 5.68 17.80 -1.00
CA VAL A 178 6.99 17.31 -0.58
C VAL A 178 6.97 15.79 -0.62
N ALA A 179 7.99 15.19 -1.23
CA ALA A 179 8.11 13.73 -1.35
C ALA A 179 9.23 13.19 -0.45
N SER A 180 9.01 11.99 0.08
CA SER A 180 10.01 11.24 0.84
C SER A 180 11.06 10.59 -0.06
N ASN A 181 12.05 9.96 0.58
CA ASN A 181 12.85 8.90 -0.04
C ASN A 181 11.97 7.72 -0.49
N VAL A 182 12.50 6.93 -1.43
CA VAL A 182 11.86 5.71 -1.92
C VAL A 182 12.22 4.53 -1.04
N GLN A 183 11.23 3.67 -0.77
CA GLN A 183 11.39 2.38 -0.11
C GLN A 183 10.88 1.26 -1.01
N GLU A 184 11.53 0.10 -0.94
CA GLU A 184 11.20 -1.06 -1.76
C GLU A 184 10.52 -2.15 -0.93
N VAL A 185 9.33 -2.57 -1.36
CA VAL A 185 8.70 -3.81 -0.88
C VAL A 185 9.24 -4.97 -1.70
N LYS A 186 9.81 -5.97 -1.04
CA LYS A 186 10.41 -7.16 -1.66
C LYS A 186 9.66 -8.43 -1.28
N LYS A 187 9.90 -9.51 -2.02
CA LYS A 187 9.46 -10.85 -1.57
C LYS A 187 10.41 -11.36 -0.49
N LEU A 188 9.87 -12.13 0.45
CA LEU A 188 10.66 -13.04 1.26
C LEU A 188 11.12 -14.19 0.36
N GLU A 189 12.40 -14.21 0.03
CA GLU A 189 13.01 -15.24 -0.80
C GLU A 189 13.30 -16.49 0.06
N SER A 190 12.48 -17.53 -0.09
CA SER A 190 12.74 -18.83 0.52
C SER A 190 13.45 -19.75 -0.47
N ASN A 191 14.62 -20.29 -0.12
CA ASN A 191 15.33 -21.29 -0.93
C ASN A 191 14.91 -22.73 -0.57
N PHE A 192 13.68 -22.93 -0.11
CA PHE A 192 13.23 -24.25 0.32
C PHE A 192 13.05 -25.19 -0.88
N GLU A 193 13.98 -26.14 -1.03
CA GLU A 193 13.90 -27.23 -2.00
C GLU A 193 12.85 -28.27 -1.58
N HIS A 194 12.32 -29.01 -2.56
CA HIS A 194 11.33 -30.07 -2.34
C HIS A 194 11.94 -31.29 -1.62
N LEU A 195 11.31 -31.74 -0.53
CA LEU A 195 11.59 -33.01 0.12
C LEU A 195 10.48 -34.02 -0.19
N ARG A 196 10.78 -35.09 -0.92
CA ARG A 196 9.79 -36.14 -1.26
C ARG A 196 10.08 -37.45 -0.54
N LEU A 197 9.04 -38.02 0.04
CA LEU A 197 9.08 -39.17 0.93
C LEU A 197 8.07 -40.23 0.47
N GLU A 198 8.50 -41.48 0.35
CA GLU A 198 7.60 -42.62 0.14
C GLU A 198 7.28 -43.24 1.51
N GLY A 199 6.01 -43.18 1.88
CA GLY A 199 5.49 -43.42 3.22
C GLY A 199 5.26 -44.88 3.59
N LYS A 200 5.40 -45.83 2.65
CA LYS A 200 5.31 -47.26 2.95
C LYS A 200 6.38 -47.69 3.97
N ASP A 201 7.58 -47.14 3.81
CA ASP A 201 8.75 -47.35 4.69
C ASP A 201 9.37 -46.03 5.18
N PHE A 202 8.71 -44.88 4.93
CA PHE A 202 9.20 -43.53 5.22
C PHE A 202 10.62 -43.26 4.67
N GLN A 203 10.88 -43.72 3.44
CA GLN A 203 12.16 -43.53 2.78
C GLN A 203 12.20 -42.21 2.00
N VAL A 204 13.32 -41.49 2.09
CA VAL A 204 13.58 -40.28 1.31
C VAL A 204 13.79 -40.65 -0.16
N LYS A 205 13.01 -40.05 -1.06
CA LYS A 205 13.11 -40.22 -2.51
C LYS A 205 13.78 -39.05 -3.21
N GLU A 206 13.46 -37.85 -2.77
CA GLU A 206 14.09 -36.61 -3.24
C GLU A 206 14.50 -35.85 -1.99
N ASN A 207 15.80 -35.57 -1.87
CA ASN A 207 16.35 -34.93 -0.69
C ASN A 207 16.31 -33.41 -0.85
N SER A 208 16.08 -32.70 0.25
CA SER A 208 16.20 -31.25 0.33
C SER A 208 17.44 -30.91 1.12
N LYS A 209 18.21 -29.90 0.70
CA LYS A 209 19.35 -29.41 1.49
C LYS A 209 18.90 -28.61 2.71
N ASN A 210 17.75 -27.94 2.56
CA ASN A 210 17.32 -26.88 3.47
C ASN A 210 16.12 -27.29 4.32
N ILE A 211 15.55 -28.48 4.08
CA ILE A 211 14.47 -29.07 4.87
C ILE A 211 14.83 -30.52 5.20
N ARG A 212 14.63 -30.89 6.45
CA ARG A 212 15.02 -32.18 7.03
C ARG A 212 13.86 -32.74 7.83
N ILE A 213 13.67 -34.06 7.77
CA ILE A 213 12.68 -34.78 8.60
C ILE A 213 13.40 -35.82 9.44
N ASP A 214 13.12 -35.82 10.74
CA ASP A 214 13.54 -36.85 11.68
C ASP A 214 12.31 -37.69 12.02
N PHE A 215 12.23 -38.88 11.44
CA PHE A 215 11.08 -39.77 11.61
C PHE A 215 11.04 -40.48 12.97
N ASP A 216 12.16 -40.56 13.68
CA ASP A 216 12.22 -41.17 15.02
C ASP A 216 11.74 -40.16 16.07
N LYS A 217 12.06 -38.89 15.88
CA LYS A 217 11.56 -37.79 16.71
C LYS A 217 10.20 -37.25 16.27
N GLY A 218 9.78 -37.54 15.04
CA GLY A 218 8.57 -36.99 14.43
C GLY A 218 8.65 -35.48 14.24
N THR A 219 9.79 -34.97 13.81
CA THR A 219 10.03 -33.52 13.67
C THR A 219 10.46 -33.15 12.26
N ILE A 220 10.01 -32.00 11.79
CA ILE A 220 10.51 -31.32 10.60
C ILE A 220 11.39 -30.17 11.07
N GLU A 221 12.53 -29.97 10.41
CA GLU A 221 13.45 -28.85 10.63
C GLU A 221 13.78 -28.21 9.29
N TRP A 222 13.99 -26.90 9.27
CA TRP A 222 14.40 -26.16 8.08
C TRP A 222 15.51 -25.14 8.39
N ASP A 223 16.17 -24.67 7.33
CA ASP A 223 17.12 -23.56 7.45
C ASP A 223 16.39 -22.24 7.62
N GLU A 224 17.00 -21.31 8.36
CA GLU A 224 16.44 -19.97 8.56
C GLU A 224 16.41 -19.18 7.24
N VAL A 225 15.31 -18.44 7.03
CA VAL A 225 15.11 -17.52 5.91
C VAL A 225 15.44 -16.11 6.39
N GLU A 226 16.30 -15.42 5.64
CA GLU A 226 16.69 -14.04 5.94
C GLU A 226 15.46 -13.12 5.95
N HIS A 227 15.40 -12.23 6.96
CA HIS A 227 14.28 -11.30 7.21
C HIS A 227 12.95 -11.95 7.59
N ALA A 228 12.92 -13.26 7.86
CA ALA A 228 11.77 -13.92 8.47
C ALA A 228 11.81 -13.77 10.00
N ASP A 229 10.73 -13.25 10.58
CA ASP A 229 10.52 -13.15 12.03
C ASP A 229 9.87 -14.42 12.59
N PHE A 230 9.05 -15.11 11.79
CA PHE A 230 8.40 -16.37 12.14
C PHE A 230 7.98 -17.16 10.90
N TYR A 231 7.43 -18.35 11.10
CA TYR A 231 6.95 -19.23 10.04
C TYR A 231 5.51 -19.69 10.32
N ASP A 232 4.72 -19.79 9.26
CA ASP A 232 3.49 -20.56 9.26
C ASP A 232 3.71 -21.87 8.50
N VAL A 233 3.20 -22.97 9.04
CA VAL A 233 3.29 -24.28 8.38
C VAL A 233 1.90 -24.80 8.11
N TYR A 234 1.63 -25.05 6.83
CA TYR A 234 0.37 -25.57 6.34
C TYR A 234 0.58 -26.96 5.78
N GLY A 235 -0.34 -27.88 6.05
CA GLY A 235 -0.37 -29.18 5.44
C GLY A 235 -1.70 -29.50 4.78
N GLU A 236 -1.67 -30.31 3.75
CA GLU A 236 -2.83 -30.95 3.14
C GLU A 236 -2.70 -32.44 3.34
N PHE A 237 -3.70 -33.05 3.97
CA PHE A 237 -3.78 -34.49 4.16
C PHE A 237 -4.89 -35.04 3.26
N SER A 238 -4.57 -35.94 2.32
CA SER A 238 -5.53 -36.47 1.34
C SER A 238 -5.72 -37.99 1.41
N PHE A 239 -6.89 -38.45 0.96
CA PHE A 239 -7.31 -39.85 0.87
C PHE A 239 -8.11 -40.13 -0.42
N PRO A 240 -7.90 -41.27 -1.10
CA PRO A 240 -6.65 -42.07 -1.12
C PRO A 240 -5.48 -41.18 -1.65
N SER A 241 -4.28 -41.71 -1.94
CA SER A 241 -3.08 -40.96 -2.38
C SER A 241 -3.20 -40.17 -3.71
N ILE A 242 -4.35 -39.55 -3.98
CA ILE A 242 -4.63 -38.60 -5.05
C ILE A 242 -4.11 -37.24 -4.60
N THR A 243 -3.25 -36.65 -5.43
CA THR A 243 -2.82 -35.27 -5.29
C THR A 243 -3.93 -34.34 -5.73
N SER A 244 -4.29 -33.38 -4.89
CA SER A 244 -5.30 -32.37 -5.18
C SER A 244 -4.71 -30.96 -5.06
N TYR A 245 -5.55 -29.97 -5.36
CA TYR A 245 -5.24 -28.55 -5.19
C TYR A 245 -5.47 -28.12 -3.75
N MET A 246 -4.62 -27.22 -3.24
CA MET A 246 -4.86 -26.53 -1.99
C MET A 246 -6.22 -25.84 -2.07
N GLY A 247 -7.08 -26.07 -1.08
CA GLY A 247 -8.25 -25.23 -0.88
C GLY A 247 -7.77 -23.79 -0.69
N LYS A 248 -8.39 -22.83 -1.38
CA LYS A 248 -8.01 -21.42 -1.25
C LYS A 248 -8.28 -20.98 0.18
N TYR A 249 -7.23 -20.58 0.89
CA TYR A 249 -7.37 -20.01 2.21
C TYR A 249 -7.74 -18.53 2.08
N TYR A 250 -8.97 -18.18 2.46
CA TYR A 250 -9.44 -16.80 2.45
C TYR A 250 -9.00 -16.10 3.73
N LEU A 251 -7.89 -15.35 3.68
CA LEU A 251 -7.44 -14.57 4.84
C LEU A 251 -8.42 -13.44 5.20
N ASN A 252 -9.14 -12.89 4.23
CA ASN A 252 -10.38 -12.10 4.42
C ASN A 252 -10.87 -11.64 3.03
N PRO A 253 -11.99 -12.13 2.49
CA PRO A 253 -12.51 -11.56 1.26
C PRO A 253 -13.08 -10.17 1.59
N THR A 254 -12.63 -9.15 0.86
CA THR A 254 -13.10 -7.75 1.02
C THR A 254 -14.61 -7.64 0.83
N ASN A 255 -15.18 -8.59 0.10
CA ASN A 255 -16.60 -8.79 -0.09
C ASN A 255 -16.95 -10.21 0.38
N SER A 256 -17.73 -10.33 1.46
CA SER A 256 -18.05 -11.63 2.07
C SER A 256 -18.80 -12.61 1.15
N SER A 257 -19.28 -12.13 0.01
CA SER A 257 -19.98 -12.88 -1.02
C SER A 257 -19.12 -13.25 -2.24
N ASP A 258 -17.91 -12.70 -2.39
CA ASP A 258 -17.01 -12.99 -3.50
C ASP A 258 -15.79 -13.79 -3.02
N HIS A 259 -15.97 -15.10 -2.97
CA HIS A 259 -14.91 -16.06 -2.68
C HIS A 259 -13.93 -16.25 -3.86
N HIS A 260 -13.96 -15.44 -4.91
CA HIS A 260 -12.94 -15.45 -5.97
C HIS A 260 -11.99 -14.25 -5.89
N ASP A 261 -12.26 -13.28 -5.02
CA ASP A 261 -11.42 -12.10 -4.83
C ASP A 261 -10.11 -12.45 -4.10
N ILE A 262 -9.06 -12.71 -4.88
CA ILE A 262 -7.70 -12.98 -4.43
C ILE A 262 -6.83 -11.71 -4.35
N SER A 263 -7.40 -10.52 -4.57
CA SER A 263 -6.63 -9.27 -4.54
C SER A 263 -6.07 -8.92 -3.15
N ASN A 264 -6.53 -9.63 -2.11
CA ASN A 264 -6.27 -9.36 -0.70
C ASN A 264 -5.59 -10.55 0.05
N ILE A 265 -4.95 -11.48 -0.67
CA ILE A 265 -4.25 -12.65 -0.08
C ILE A 265 -3.09 -12.24 0.85
N GLU A 266 -2.55 -11.03 0.70
CA GLU A 266 -1.46 -10.50 1.52
C GLU A 266 -1.97 -9.70 2.73
N ASN A 267 -3.09 -10.12 3.32
CA ASN A 267 -3.59 -9.50 4.54
C ASN A 267 -2.74 -9.94 5.75
N GLU A 268 -1.50 -9.45 5.81
CA GLU A 268 -0.50 -9.87 6.78
C GLU A 268 -0.75 -9.29 8.18
N ASN A 269 -1.67 -8.32 8.37
CA ASN A 269 -1.80 -7.60 9.65
C ASN A 269 -3.23 -7.26 10.14
N THR A 270 -4.33 -7.77 9.55
CA THR A 270 -5.66 -7.67 10.22
C THR A 270 -5.85 -8.66 11.38
N TYR A 271 -4.83 -9.45 11.71
CA TYR A 271 -4.88 -10.32 12.88
C TYR A 271 -4.66 -9.49 14.14
N SER A 272 -5.72 -9.28 14.92
CA SER A 272 -5.63 -8.96 16.33
C SER A 272 -4.80 -10.06 17.02
N SER A 273 -3.54 -9.74 17.32
CA SER A 273 -2.53 -10.59 17.99
C SER A 273 -2.29 -11.97 17.34
N LEU A 274 -1.07 -12.18 16.84
CA LEU A 274 -0.44 -13.51 16.67
C LEU A 274 -0.28 -14.29 18.02
N GLY A 275 -0.96 -13.86 19.08
CA GLY A 275 -1.25 -14.63 20.28
C GLY A 275 -2.75 -14.96 20.32
N MET A 276 -3.23 -15.83 19.44
CA MET A 276 -4.63 -16.30 19.52
C MET A 276 -4.73 -17.44 20.53
N LYS A 277 -5.47 -17.18 21.61
CA LYS A 277 -5.77 -18.10 22.70
C LYS A 277 -6.80 -19.17 22.34
N ASP A 278 -7.45 -19.08 21.18
CA ASP A 278 -8.57 -19.95 20.83
C ASP A 278 -8.39 -20.56 19.42
N GLU A 279 -8.56 -21.87 19.35
CA GLU A 279 -8.45 -22.75 18.19
C GLU A 279 -9.15 -22.21 16.93
N TYR A 280 -8.43 -22.01 15.83
CA TYR A 280 -9.09 -21.88 14.53
C TYR A 280 -9.62 -23.24 14.06
N ARG A 281 -10.88 -23.25 13.61
CA ARG A 281 -11.45 -24.27 12.72
C ARG A 281 -11.49 -23.70 11.30
N SER A 282 -10.96 -24.45 10.34
CA SER A 282 -10.93 -24.12 8.91
C SER A 282 -12.30 -23.74 8.32
N VAL A 283 -12.34 -22.80 7.38
CA VAL A 283 -13.54 -22.49 6.58
C VAL A 283 -13.67 -23.46 5.41
N ARG A 284 -14.86 -24.08 5.32
CA ARG A 284 -15.35 -24.95 4.23
C ARG A 284 -15.10 -24.35 2.84
N THR A 285 -14.50 -25.10 1.92
CA THR A 285 -14.70 -24.89 0.48
C THR A 285 -15.60 -25.99 -0.05
N TRP A 286 -16.75 -25.62 -0.64
CA TRP A 286 -17.78 -26.55 -1.12
C TRP A 286 -17.41 -27.27 -2.43
N GLU A 287 -16.20 -27.08 -2.94
CA GLU A 287 -15.76 -27.71 -4.18
C GLU A 287 -14.45 -28.46 -3.95
N GLN A 288 -14.52 -29.78 -4.18
CA GLN A 288 -13.44 -30.74 -4.45
C GLN A 288 -12.88 -31.60 -3.30
N THR A 289 -13.35 -32.85 -3.28
CA THR A 289 -12.66 -34.12 -2.94
C THR A 289 -11.68 -34.16 -1.76
N GLY A 290 -12.05 -34.86 -0.68
CA GLY A 290 -11.18 -35.74 0.10
C GLY A 290 -10.08 -35.15 1.02
N ASN A 291 -9.76 -33.86 0.95
CA ASN A 291 -8.59 -33.32 1.65
C ASN A 291 -8.93 -32.67 2.99
N ARG A 292 -8.00 -32.75 3.94
CA ARG A 292 -8.01 -32.05 5.24
C ARG A 292 -6.85 -31.09 5.32
N GLN A 293 -7.08 -29.97 5.99
CA GLN A 293 -6.05 -29.00 6.26
C GLN A 293 -5.40 -29.30 7.62
N LEU A 294 -4.07 -29.19 7.63
CA LEU A 294 -3.21 -29.14 8.81
C LEU A 294 -2.65 -27.72 8.91
N CYS A 295 -2.56 -27.17 10.12
CA CYS A 295 -1.93 -25.87 10.30
C CYS A 295 -1.25 -25.72 11.66
N THR A 296 -0.21 -24.90 11.67
CA THR A 296 0.43 -24.28 12.83
C THR A 296 0.99 -22.93 12.36
N GLY A 297 1.03 -21.93 13.23
CA GLY A 297 1.41 -20.57 12.88
C GLY A 297 2.22 -19.89 13.96
N ASN A 298 2.88 -18.79 13.61
CA ASN A 298 3.73 -18.03 14.53
C ASN A 298 4.89 -18.85 15.13
N LEU A 299 5.47 -19.76 14.36
CA LEU A 299 6.64 -20.53 14.79
C LEU A 299 7.89 -19.66 14.66
N THR A 300 8.51 -19.30 15.79
CA THR A 300 9.78 -18.57 15.81
C THR A 300 10.99 -19.50 15.68
N GLU A 301 10.81 -20.80 15.93
CA GLU A 301 11.83 -21.81 15.72
C GLU A 301 11.75 -22.38 14.30
N THR A 302 12.89 -22.77 13.72
CA THR A 302 12.94 -23.45 12.40
C THR A 302 12.68 -24.95 12.51
N LYS A 303 11.73 -25.32 13.38
CA LYS A 303 11.41 -26.69 13.74
C LYS A 303 9.93 -26.83 14.08
N LEU A 304 9.36 -27.98 13.72
CA LEU A 304 8.00 -28.35 14.05
C LEU A 304 7.93 -29.82 14.43
N ALA A 305 7.30 -30.14 15.57
CA ALA A 305 6.88 -31.51 15.84
C ALA A 305 5.61 -31.82 15.03
N LEU A 306 5.62 -32.90 14.25
CA LEU A 306 4.49 -33.29 13.39
C LEU A 306 3.17 -33.45 14.17
N LYS A 307 3.25 -33.83 15.45
CA LYS A 307 2.09 -33.93 16.36
C LYS A 307 1.35 -32.61 16.60
N GLU A 308 2.01 -31.47 16.36
CA GLU A 308 1.44 -30.14 16.55
C GLU A 308 0.55 -29.72 15.37
N LEU A 309 0.60 -30.45 14.25
CA LEU A 309 -0.30 -30.26 13.12
C LEU A 309 -1.71 -30.75 13.47
N ILE A 310 -2.67 -29.82 13.50
CA ILE A 310 -4.08 -30.11 13.83
C ILE A 310 -4.80 -30.68 12.61
N ILE A 311 -5.38 -31.88 12.71
CA ILE A 311 -6.23 -32.46 11.65
C ILE A 311 -7.67 -31.95 11.80
N CYS A 312 -8.21 -31.36 10.74
CA CYS A 312 -9.65 -31.14 10.63
C CYS A 312 -10.36 -32.46 10.25
N TRP A 313 -11.23 -33.00 11.10
CA TRP A 313 -11.88 -34.31 10.86
C TRP A 313 -13.28 -34.22 10.20
N SER A 314 -13.89 -33.03 10.17
CA SER A 314 -15.34 -32.84 9.94
C SER A 314 -15.87 -33.26 8.57
N ASP A 315 -14.99 -33.49 7.59
CA ASP A 315 -15.37 -33.77 6.20
C ASP A 315 -15.17 -35.24 5.79
N TYR A 316 -14.91 -36.16 6.74
CA TYR A 316 -14.79 -37.59 6.40
C TYR A 316 -16.21 -38.17 6.30
N SER A 317 -16.72 -38.23 5.07
CA SER A 317 -18.07 -38.70 4.75
C SER A 317 -18.25 -40.21 4.95
N ASP A 318 -17.15 -40.95 5.06
CA ASP A 318 -17.09 -42.37 5.39
C ASP A 318 -16.83 -42.58 6.90
N SER A 319 -16.86 -43.81 7.42
CA SER A 319 -16.52 -44.06 8.83
C SER A 319 -15.01 -43.88 9.07
N LEU A 320 -14.59 -43.31 10.20
CA LEU A 320 -13.18 -43.15 10.60
C LEU A 320 -12.34 -44.44 10.37
N GLU A 321 -12.95 -45.59 10.61
CA GLU A 321 -12.37 -46.91 10.37
C GLU A 321 -11.89 -47.13 8.93
N LYS A 322 -12.67 -46.70 7.93
CA LYS A 322 -12.26 -46.74 6.52
C LYS A 322 -11.08 -45.81 6.26
N ALA A 323 -11.07 -44.62 6.88
CA ALA A 323 -9.96 -43.65 6.75
C ALA A 323 -8.65 -44.26 7.23
N LEU A 324 -8.72 -44.95 8.36
CA LEU A 324 -7.56 -45.59 8.98
C LEU A 324 -6.99 -46.74 8.13
N ALA A 325 -7.83 -47.37 7.30
CA ALA A 325 -7.44 -48.44 6.39
C ALA A 325 -6.87 -47.93 5.04
N ASP A 326 -7.09 -46.66 4.70
CA ASP A 326 -6.66 -46.05 3.44
C ASP A 326 -5.16 -45.72 3.40
N MET A 327 -4.67 -45.53 2.17
CA MET A 327 -3.38 -44.92 1.89
C MET A 327 -3.53 -43.40 1.84
N GLY A 328 -2.66 -42.68 2.54
CA GLY A 328 -2.69 -41.23 2.62
C GLY A 328 -1.62 -40.57 1.76
N ALA A 329 -1.77 -39.26 1.56
CA ALA A 329 -0.69 -38.37 1.17
C ALA A 329 -0.73 -37.09 2.01
N ILE A 330 0.44 -36.48 2.26
CA ILE A 330 0.58 -35.19 2.94
C ILE A 330 1.47 -34.29 2.12
N LYS A 331 0.99 -33.08 1.84
CA LYS A 331 1.81 -31.97 1.35
C LYS A 331 2.01 -30.99 2.49
N ILE A 332 3.22 -30.51 2.73
CA ILE A 332 3.51 -29.50 3.76
C ILE A 332 4.21 -28.32 3.10
N ARG A 333 3.83 -27.11 3.52
CA ARG A 333 4.38 -25.83 3.09
C ARG A 333 4.80 -25.04 4.31
N ILE A 334 5.99 -24.46 4.25
CA ILE A 334 6.62 -23.62 5.27
C ILE A 334 6.68 -22.22 4.67
N VAL A 335 5.95 -21.29 5.27
CA VAL A 335 5.82 -19.92 4.78
C VAL A 335 6.56 -18.99 5.75
N PRO A 336 7.71 -18.42 5.38
CA PRO A 336 8.37 -17.40 6.19
C PRO A 336 7.53 -16.12 6.21
N ARG A 337 7.58 -15.40 7.34
CA ARG A 337 6.78 -14.20 7.60
C ARG A 337 7.64 -13.08 8.19
N SER A 338 7.30 -11.83 7.89
CA SER A 338 7.91 -10.65 8.54
C SER A 338 6.85 -9.76 9.18
N VAL A 339 7.10 -9.32 10.41
CA VAL A 339 6.24 -8.43 11.19
C VAL A 339 6.53 -6.98 10.82
N ASP A 340 7.79 -6.56 10.89
CA ASP A 340 8.15 -5.14 10.85
C ASP A 340 8.84 -4.70 9.54
N GLY A 341 9.19 -5.61 8.63
CA GLY A 341 9.95 -5.28 7.41
C GLY A 341 9.10 -4.98 6.16
N LEU A 342 9.67 -4.37 5.13
CA LEU A 342 9.02 -4.24 3.82
C LEU A 342 9.18 -5.51 2.97
N TYR A 343 8.80 -6.64 3.56
CA TYR A 343 8.83 -7.94 2.92
C TYR A 343 7.44 -8.57 2.91
N ILE A 344 7.07 -9.17 1.77
CA ILE A 344 5.83 -9.92 1.60
C ILE A 344 6.12 -11.38 1.30
N SER A 345 5.30 -12.27 1.82
CA SER A 345 5.40 -13.70 1.54
C SER A 345 4.81 -14.01 0.15
N ASP A 346 5.45 -14.86 -0.68
CA ASP A 346 4.87 -15.24 -2.00
C ASP A 346 3.75 -16.28 -1.88
N LEU A 347 2.67 -15.91 -1.17
CA LEU A 347 1.49 -16.75 -1.00
C LEU A 347 0.78 -17.00 -2.34
N LYS A 348 0.84 -16.07 -3.28
CA LYS A 348 0.17 -16.21 -4.58
C LYS A 348 0.75 -17.36 -5.40
N SER A 349 2.06 -17.58 -5.35
CA SER A 349 2.70 -18.75 -5.94
C SER A 349 2.28 -20.06 -5.27
N VAL A 350 2.03 -20.02 -3.95
CA VAL A 350 1.59 -21.16 -3.14
C VAL A 350 0.16 -21.60 -3.47
N TYR A 351 -0.75 -20.67 -3.79
CA TYR A 351 -2.18 -20.96 -4.00
C TYR A 351 -2.61 -21.15 -5.47
N ASN A 352 -1.89 -20.59 -6.45
CA ASN A 352 -2.24 -20.72 -7.87
C ASN A 352 -1.71 -22.04 -8.45
N GLY A 353 -2.43 -23.12 -8.14
CA GLY A 353 -2.11 -24.49 -8.49
C GLY A 353 -1.92 -24.75 -9.98
N ASN A 354 -0.65 -24.91 -10.38
CA ASN A 354 -0.22 -25.87 -11.39
C ASN A 354 1.08 -26.49 -10.87
N GLU A 355 1.04 -27.79 -10.60
CA GLU A 355 2.16 -28.72 -10.39
C GLU A 355 3.33 -28.22 -9.52
N LEU A 356 3.41 -28.72 -8.28
CA LEU A 356 4.58 -28.71 -7.38
C LEU A 356 5.11 -27.35 -6.90
N LYS A 357 4.77 -26.22 -7.52
CA LYS A 357 5.31 -24.90 -7.11
C LYS A 357 4.79 -24.51 -5.73
N GLY A 358 5.70 -24.42 -4.76
CA GLY A 358 5.44 -24.00 -3.38
C GLY A 358 5.21 -25.14 -2.37
N GLU A 359 5.25 -26.41 -2.78
CA GLU A 359 5.24 -27.55 -1.84
C GLU A 359 6.64 -27.74 -1.25
N ASN A 360 6.82 -27.78 0.06
CA ASN A 360 8.14 -27.94 0.65
C ASN A 360 8.44 -29.40 0.98
N ILE A 361 7.42 -30.14 1.43
CA ILE A 361 7.53 -31.56 1.76
C ILE A 361 6.34 -32.30 1.18
N PHE A 362 6.58 -33.48 0.62
CA PHE A 362 5.54 -34.36 0.11
C PHE A 362 5.75 -35.80 0.59
N ILE A 363 4.77 -36.34 1.30
CA ILE A 363 4.75 -37.71 1.84
C ILE A 363 3.61 -38.46 1.16
N THR A 364 3.88 -39.53 0.42
CA THR A 364 2.82 -40.34 -0.23
C THR A 364 2.79 -41.76 0.28
N ASP A 365 1.75 -42.51 -0.05
CA ASP A 365 1.74 -43.97 0.07
C ASP A 365 2.05 -44.50 1.49
N PHE A 366 1.67 -43.76 2.55
CA PHE A 366 1.67 -44.29 3.92
C PHE A 366 0.29 -44.82 4.30
N LYS A 367 0.25 -45.83 5.17
CA LYS A 367 -1.01 -46.21 5.83
C LYS A 367 -1.39 -45.13 6.83
N VAL A 368 -2.60 -44.61 6.72
CA VAL A 368 -3.06 -43.49 7.56
C VAL A 368 -2.98 -43.84 9.04
N LYS A 369 -3.47 -45.01 9.44
CA LYS A 369 -3.36 -45.50 10.82
C LYS A 369 -1.91 -45.49 11.31
N ALA A 370 -0.95 -45.91 10.48
CA ALA A 370 0.45 -45.95 10.84
C ALA A 370 1.04 -44.54 11.04
N TYR A 371 0.71 -43.58 10.16
CA TYR A 371 1.14 -42.20 10.31
C TYR A 371 0.55 -41.53 11.57
N LEU A 372 -0.76 -41.67 11.78
CA LEU A 372 -1.44 -41.07 12.93
C LEU A 372 -0.95 -41.66 14.25
N SER A 373 -0.72 -42.98 14.30
CA SER A 373 -0.17 -43.64 15.49
C SER A 373 1.29 -43.21 15.73
N LYS A 374 2.11 -43.18 14.68
CA LYS A 374 3.55 -42.88 14.79
C LYS A 374 3.84 -41.42 15.10
N PHE A 375 3.14 -40.48 14.46
CA PHE A 375 3.49 -39.06 14.50
C PHE A 375 2.53 -38.20 15.31
N LEU A 376 1.27 -38.61 15.46
CA LEU A 376 0.28 -37.85 16.22
C LEU A 376 -0.08 -38.51 17.56
N GLY A 377 0.49 -39.69 17.86
CA GLY A 377 0.25 -40.41 19.11
C GLY A 377 -1.21 -40.80 19.34
N LEU A 378 -1.99 -40.92 18.25
CA LEU A 378 -3.40 -41.30 18.34
C LEU A 378 -3.48 -42.83 18.46
N ASP A 379 -3.85 -43.29 19.66
CA ASP A 379 -4.18 -44.69 19.91
C ASP A 379 -5.57 -44.99 19.36
N PHE A 380 -5.62 -45.60 18.17
CA PHE A 380 -6.86 -46.16 17.65
C PHE A 380 -7.03 -47.56 18.24
N PRO A 381 -8.16 -47.85 18.91
CA PRO A 381 -8.42 -49.19 19.40
C PRO A 381 -8.22 -50.18 18.23
N LEU A 382 -7.32 -51.13 18.44
CA LEU A 382 -7.27 -52.33 17.62
C LEU A 382 -8.58 -53.06 17.93
N GLU A 383 -9.58 -52.96 17.07
CA GLU A 383 -10.65 -53.94 17.13
C GLU A 383 -10.09 -55.32 16.75
N PRO A 384 -10.58 -56.39 17.41
CA PRO A 384 -9.89 -57.67 17.59
C PRO A 384 -9.65 -58.50 16.32
#